data_AF-A0A2V9ZGP4-F1
#
_entry.id   AF-A0A2V9ZGP4-F1
#
_cell.length_a   1.000
_cell.length_b   1.000
_cell.length_c   1.000
_cell.angle_alpha   90.00
_cell.angle_beta   90.00
_cell.angle_gamma   90.00
#
_symmetry.space_group_name_H-M   'P 1'
#
loop_
_entity.id
_entity.type
_entity.pdbx_description
1 polymer ?
#
loop_
_entity_poly.entity_id
_entity_poly.type
_entity_poly.pdbx_seq_one_letter_code
_entity_poly.pdbx_strand_id
1 'polypeptide(L)'
;MNSLVQIAHWEGLILLAGIFGIVFWRILTGGISLGGLLLTHDDKFSPGRAQLLVFTMMFAVRYVLQVVKNPTAFPDIPAEWIAILGGSHAVYLGGKARSMLFGKDSS
;
A
#
# COMPACT_ATOMS: atom_id res chain seq x y z
N MET A 1 18.71 -29.57 9.85
CA MET A 1 18.99 -28.20 9.37
C MET A 1 18.16 -27.24 10.21
N ASN A 2 18.73 -26.11 10.67
CA ASN A 2 18.02 -24.82 10.82
C ASN A 2 17.62 -24.22 12.19
N SER A 3 18.24 -24.53 13.34
CA SER A 3 18.06 -23.68 14.54
C SER A 3 18.46 -22.21 14.29
N LEU A 4 19.52 -22.00 13.52
CA LEU A 4 19.96 -20.68 13.06
C LEU A 4 18.93 -19.96 12.17
N VAL A 5 18.30 -20.68 11.24
CA VAL A 5 17.31 -20.07 10.33
C VAL A 5 15.99 -19.79 11.07
N GLN A 6 15.64 -20.62 12.05
CA GLN A 6 14.46 -20.38 12.88
C GLN A 6 14.63 -19.14 13.77
N ILE A 7 15.82 -18.94 14.34
CA ILE A 7 16.16 -17.72 15.10
C ILE A 7 16.12 -16.51 14.18
N ALA A 8 16.77 -16.58 13.01
CA ALA A 8 16.78 -15.47 12.05
C ALA A 8 15.37 -15.08 11.57
N HIS A 9 14.48 -16.06 11.40
CA HIS A 9 13.09 -15.81 11.03
C HIS A 9 12.33 -15.04 12.11
N TRP A 10 12.43 -15.49 13.37
CA TRP A 10 11.75 -14.83 14.49
C TRP A 10 12.32 -13.45 14.80
N GLU A 11 13.64 -13.30 14.75
CA GLU A 11 14.30 -12.01 14.93
C GLU A 11 13.86 -11.01 13.86
N GLY A 12 13.86 -11.42 12.58
CA GLY A 12 13.38 -10.58 11.48
C GLY A 12 11.92 -10.19 11.65
N LEU A 13 11.06 -11.11 12.09
CA LEU A 13 9.64 -10.85 12.32
C LEU A 13 9.43 -9.85 13.47
N ILE A 14 10.13 -10.03 14.59
CA ILE A 14 10.07 -9.12 15.75
C ILE A 14 10.56 -7.72 15.38
N LEU A 15 11.68 -7.62 14.65
CA LEU A 15 12.23 -6.35 14.20
C LEU A 15 11.27 -5.62 13.27
N LEU A 16 10.71 -6.33 12.28
CA LEU A 16 9.77 -5.76 11.32
C LEU A 16 8.48 -5.31 12.02
N ALA A 17 7.93 -6.14 12.90
CA ALA A 17 6.73 -5.84 13.68
C ALA A 17 6.96 -4.66 14.64
N GLY A 18 8.15 -4.58 15.26
CA GLY A 18 8.54 -3.47 16.13
C GLY A 18 8.63 -2.14 15.40
N ILE A 19 9.33 -2.10 14.25
CA ILE A 19 9.42 -0.89 13.42
C ILE A 19 8.03 -0.48 12.94
N PHE A 20 7.24 -1.43 12.44
CA PHE A 20 5.89 -1.15 11.98
C PHE A 20 4.99 -0.61 13.10
N GLY A 21 5.05 -1.23 14.29
CA GLY A 21 4.31 -0.80 15.47
C GLY A 21 4.68 0.62 15.91
N ILE A 22 5.97 0.96 15.93
CA ILE A 22 6.44 2.31 16.26
C ILE A 22 5.95 3.33 15.24
N VAL A 23 6.08 3.03 13.93
CA VAL A 23 5.60 3.93 12.87
C VAL A 23 4.09 4.13 12.97
N PHE A 24 3.34 3.05 13.14
CA PHE A 24 1.89 3.10 13.28
C PHE A 24 1.46 3.90 14.52
N TRP A 25 2.13 3.68 15.66
CA TRP A 25 1.91 4.45 16.87
C TRP A 25 2.22 5.94 16.68
N ARG A 26 3.31 6.27 15.99
CA ARG A 26 3.68 7.67 15.67
C ARG A 26 2.70 8.33 14.71
N ILE A 27 2.08 7.57 13.80
CA ILE A 27 0.99 8.07 12.94
C ILE A 27 -0.24 8.42 13.80
N LEU A 28 -0.66 7.53 14.71
CA LEU A 28 -1.84 7.74 15.57
C LEU A 28 -1.65 8.89 16.56
N THR A 29 -0.44 9.04 17.11
CA THR A 29 -0.08 10.12 18.05
C THR A 29 0.22 11.45 17.34
N GLY A 30 0.15 11.51 16.01
CA GLY A 30 0.44 12.72 15.23
C GLY A 30 1.93 13.06 15.15
N GLY A 31 2.82 12.21 15.67
CA GLY A 31 4.27 12.37 15.56
C GLY A 31 4.84 12.12 14.15
N ILE A 32 4.02 11.60 13.24
CA ILE A 32 4.25 11.55 11.79
C ILE A 32 3.05 12.24 11.14
N SER A 33 3.28 13.37 10.46
CA SER A 33 2.22 14.07 9.76
C SER A 33 1.86 13.33 8.47
N LEU A 34 0.63 12.81 8.41
CA LEU A 34 0.07 12.30 7.15
C LEU A 34 -0.31 13.43 6.19
N GLY A 35 -0.14 14.69 6.60
CA GLY A 35 -0.47 15.87 5.79
C GLY A 35 0.20 15.84 4.42
N GLY A 36 1.50 15.58 4.35
CA GLY A 36 2.20 15.48 3.06
C GLY A 36 1.70 14.33 2.15
N LEU A 37 1.02 13.33 2.73
CA LEU A 37 0.49 12.20 1.99
C LEU A 37 -0.99 12.36 1.62
N LEU A 38 -1.79 13.00 2.47
CA LEU A 38 -3.24 13.10 2.32
C LEU A 38 -3.70 14.46 1.78
N LEU A 39 -2.90 15.52 1.94
CA LEU A 39 -3.22 16.87 1.48
C LEU A 39 -2.68 17.07 0.06
N THR A 40 -3.50 17.69 -0.79
CA THR A 40 -3.05 18.24 -2.08
C THR A 40 -2.31 19.57 -1.89
N HIS A 41 -1.72 20.11 -2.95
CA HIS A 41 -1.00 21.39 -2.97
C HIS A 41 -1.83 22.57 -2.44
N ASP A 42 -3.17 22.46 -2.47
CA ASP A 42 -4.11 23.44 -1.92
C ASP A 42 -4.50 23.19 -0.45
N ASP A 43 -3.76 22.34 0.27
CA ASP A 43 -4.09 21.88 1.64
C ASP A 43 -5.48 21.25 1.79
N LYS A 44 -6.07 20.78 0.67
CA LYS A 44 -7.34 20.03 0.69
C LYS A 44 -7.07 18.55 0.92
N PHE A 45 -7.90 17.92 1.74
CA PHE A 45 -7.88 16.47 1.90
C PHE A 45 -8.22 15.77 0.58
N SER A 46 -7.42 14.77 0.19
CA SER A 46 -7.63 13.97 -1.00
C SER A 46 -8.14 12.57 -0.63
N PRO A 47 -9.46 12.29 -0.80
CA PRO A 47 -10.03 10.98 -0.52
C PRO A 47 -9.35 9.84 -1.30
N GLY A 48 -8.90 10.11 -2.53
CA GLY A 48 -8.18 9.12 -3.35
C GLY A 48 -6.82 8.73 -2.77
N ARG A 49 -6.07 9.68 -2.18
CA ARG A 49 -4.79 9.39 -1.52
C ARG A 49 -5.00 8.60 -0.22
N ALA A 50 -6.06 8.92 0.52
CA ALA A 50 -6.47 8.14 1.69
C ALA A 50 -6.87 6.71 1.31
N GLN A 51 -7.67 6.55 0.25
CA GLN A 51 -8.05 5.24 -0.26
C GLN A 51 -6.83 4.42 -0.68
N LEU A 52 -5.88 5.03 -1.39
CA LEU A 52 -4.63 4.37 -1.80
C LEU A 52 -3.80 3.92 -0.60
N LEU A 53 -3.68 4.76 0.43
CA LEU A 53 -2.98 4.42 1.67
C LEU A 53 -3.63 3.23 2.37
N VAL A 54 -4.95 3.26 2.53
CA VAL A 54 -5.72 2.18 3.18
C VAL A 54 -5.61 0.88 2.38
N PHE A 55 -5.71 0.95 1.05
CA PHE A 55 -5.55 -0.21 0.18
C PHE A 55 -4.14 -0.82 0.28
N THR A 56 -3.11 0.01 0.28
CA THR A 56 -1.71 -0.41 0.46
C THR A 56 -1.51 -1.07 1.82
N MET A 57 -2.09 -0.49 2.88
CA MET A 57 -2.03 -1.03 4.24
C MET A 57 -2.68 -2.42 4.32
N MET A 58 -3.88 -2.57 3.73
CA MET A 58 -4.56 -3.86 3.68
C MET A 58 -3.72 -4.92 2.97
N PHE A 59 -3.10 -4.57 1.84
CA PHE A 59 -2.24 -5.47 1.08
C PHE A 59 -1.01 -5.89 1.90
N ALA A 60 -0.34 -4.93 2.54
CA ALA A 60 0.82 -5.17 3.37
C ALA A 60 0.52 -6.12 4.55
N VAL A 61 -0.57 -5.87 5.30
CA VAL A 61 -0.98 -6.75 6.41
C VAL A 61 -1.25 -8.16 5.90
N ARG A 62 -1.97 -8.29 4.78
CA ARG A 62 -2.29 -9.61 4.22
C ARG A 62 -1.04 -10.36 3.77
N TYR A 63 -0.10 -9.67 3.13
CA TYR A 63 1.19 -10.23 2.71
C TYR A 63 1.96 -10.77 3.91
N VAL A 64 2.09 -9.98 4.98
CA VAL A 64 2.76 -10.42 6.22
C VAL A 64 2.05 -11.64 6.81
N LEU A 65 0.72 -11.65 6.90
CA LEU A 65 -0.03 -12.79 7.41
C LEU A 65 0.17 -14.07 6.56
N GLN A 66 0.29 -13.96 5.24
CA GLN A 66 0.58 -15.11 4.39
C GLN A 66 2.00 -15.64 4.62
N VAL A 67 3.00 -14.76 4.72
CA VAL A 67 4.39 -15.14 4.99
C VAL A 67 4.52 -15.81 6.36
N VAL A 68 3.81 -15.32 7.39
CA VAL A 68 3.81 -15.94 8.73
C VAL A 68 3.14 -17.31 8.72
N LYS A 69 2.06 -17.49 7.95
CA LYS A 69 1.35 -18.78 7.85
C LYS A 69 2.13 -19.81 7.05
N ASN A 70 2.75 -19.41 5.94
CA ASN A 70 3.45 -20.29 5.00
C ASN A 70 4.80 -19.68 4.61
N PRO A 71 5.83 -19.77 5.47
CA PRO A 71 7.11 -19.08 5.27
C PRO A 71 7.98 -19.65 4.15
N THR A 72 7.62 -20.83 3.61
CA THR A 72 8.38 -21.53 2.57
C THR A 72 7.86 -21.30 1.15
N ALA A 73 6.72 -20.61 1.01
CA ALA A 73 6.10 -20.35 -0.27
C ALA A 73 5.96 -18.83 -0.50
N PHE A 74 6.04 -18.41 -1.76
CA PHE A 74 5.73 -17.04 -2.12
C PHE A 74 4.23 -16.81 -1.92
N PRO A 75 3.80 -15.68 -1.33
CA PRO A 75 2.39 -15.42 -1.10
C PRO A 75 1.64 -15.26 -2.43
N ASP A 76 0.52 -15.97 -2.55
CA ASP A 76 -0.34 -15.91 -3.72
C ASP A 76 -1.16 -14.61 -3.71
N ILE A 77 -1.14 -13.91 -4.83
CA ILE A 77 -1.93 -12.69 -5.05
C ILE A 77 -3.21 -13.10 -5.78
N PRO A 78 -4.39 -12.96 -5.16
CA PRO A 78 -5.64 -13.35 -5.80
C PRO A 78 -5.92 -12.49 -7.04
N ALA A 79 -6.46 -13.11 -8.09
CA ALA A 79 -6.70 -12.47 -9.38
C ALA A 79 -7.64 -11.25 -9.28
N GLU A 80 -8.53 -11.25 -8.29
CA GLU A 80 -9.47 -10.15 -8.03
C GLU A 80 -8.75 -8.85 -7.68
N TRP A 81 -7.63 -8.94 -6.94
CA TRP A 81 -6.83 -7.75 -6.57
C TRP A 81 -6.12 -7.16 -7.78
N ILE A 82 -5.60 -8.04 -8.64
CA ILE A 82 -4.97 -7.66 -9.91
C ILE A 82 -6.02 -7.00 -10.82
N ALA A 83 -7.23 -7.56 -10.88
CA ALA A 83 -8.33 -7.00 -11.67
C ALA A 83 -8.77 -5.63 -11.15
N ILE A 84 -8.90 -5.44 -9.83
CA ILE A 84 -9.26 -4.15 -9.23
C ILE A 84 -8.18 -3.10 -9.52
N LEU A 85 -6.90 -3.44 -9.31
CA LEU A 85 -5.78 -2.54 -9.56
C LEU A 85 -5.66 -2.20 -11.05
N GLY A 86 -5.69 -3.21 -11.92
CA GLY A 86 -5.65 -3.04 -13.36
C GLY A 86 -6.83 -2.23 -13.89
N GLY A 87 -8.04 -2.48 -13.39
CA GLY A 87 -9.23 -1.72 -13.71
C GLY A 87 -9.11 -0.24 -13.31
N SER A 88 -8.58 0.04 -12.12
CA SER A 88 -8.38 1.43 -11.66
C SER A 88 -7.41 2.21 -12.56
N HIS A 89 -6.34 1.57 -13.02
CA HIS A 89 -5.38 2.15 -13.95
C HIS A 89 -5.96 2.30 -15.36
N ALA A 90 -6.73 1.33 -15.84
CA ALA A 90 -7.39 1.38 -17.13
C ALA A 90 -8.41 2.54 -17.21
N VAL A 91 -9.18 2.77 -16.14
CA VAL A 91 -10.10 3.91 -16.05
C VAL A 91 -9.34 5.24 -16.07
N TYR A 92 -8.25 5.36 -15.29
CA TYR A 92 -7.42 6.57 -15.27
C TYR A 92 -6.81 6.88 -16.64
N LEU A 93 -6.19 5.86 -17.28
CA LEU A 93 -5.58 6.00 -18.60
C LEU A 93 -6.63 6.29 -19.67
N GLY A 94 -7.80 5.66 -19.61
CA GLY A 94 -8.92 5.94 -20.50
C GLY A 94 -9.41 7.38 -20.37
N GLY A 95 -9.57 7.87 -19.14
CA GLY A 95 -9.94 9.27 -18.88
C GLY A 95 -8.89 10.26 -19.40
N LYS A 96 -7.60 9.96 -19.19
CA LYS A 96 -6.50 10.80 -19.68
C LYS A 96 -6.34 10.77 -21.19
N ALA A 97 -6.50 9.60 -21.81
CA ALA A 97 -6.50 9.46 -23.27
C ALA A 97 -7.66 10.25 -23.88
N ARG A 98 -8.86 10.15 -23.28
CA ARG A 98 -10.02 10.95 -23.68
C ARG A 98 -9.75 12.46 -23.54
N SER A 99 -9.18 12.93 -22.43
CA SER A 99 -8.88 14.35 -22.27
C SER A 99 -7.78 14.84 -23.22
N MET A 100 -6.80 14.01 -23.56
CA MET A 100 -5.77 14.38 -24.55
C MET A 100 -6.30 14.38 -25.99
N LEU A 101 -7.18 13.43 -26.34
CA LEU A 101 -7.73 13.30 -27.68
C LEU A 101 -8.89 14.26 -27.97
N PHE A 102 -9.73 14.54 -26.96
CA PHE A 102 -10.93 15.39 -27.10
C PHE A 102 -10.84 16.72 -26.34
N GLY A 103 -9.82 16.95 -25.51
CA GLY A 103 -9.58 18.22 -24.82
C GLY A 103 -8.55 19.12 -25.51
N LYS A 104 -8.08 18.74 -26.71
CA LYS A 104 -7.16 19.54 -27.53
C LYS A 104 -7.88 20.55 -28.43
N ASP A 105 -9.02 21.08 -27.97
CA ASP A 105 -9.81 22.14 -28.63
C ASP A 105 -10.37 23.13 -27.58
N SER A 106 -9.50 23.80 -26.82
CA SER A 106 -9.79 25.17 -26.40
C SER A 106 -8.49 25.93 -26.18
N SER A 107 -8.28 26.92 -27.06
CA SER A 107 -7.30 28.00 -26.98
C SER A 107 -7.23 28.67 -25.60
#